data_AF-A0A920MUA7-F1
#
_entry.id   AF-A0A920MUA7-F1
#
_cell.length_a   1.000
_cell.length_b   1.000
_cell.length_c   1.000
_cell.angle_alpha   90.00
_cell.angle_beta   90.00
_cell.angle_gamma   90.00
#
_symmetry.space_group_name_H-M   'P 1'
#
loop_
_entity.id
_entity.type
_entity.pdbx_description
1 polymer ?
#
loop_
_entity_poly.entity_id
_entity_poly.type
_entity_poly.pdbx_seq_one_letter_code
_entity_poly.pdbx_strand_id
1 'polypeptide(L)'
;MDSPQSPTNVGVGEGDEGRIVSVVGATRLGAELTETGWTGLFLFLATINVFIGIFNLIPLLPLDGGHVMIAFYERLRSRKGARYHADASKLLPLTFLVVFVLIAIGVAAIYLDIADPISL
;
A
#
# COMPACT_ATOMS: atom_id res chain seq x y z
N MET A 1 -41.93 20.30 27.29
CA MET A 1 -41.17 21.10 26.31
C MET A 1 -39.93 20.30 25.94
N ASP A 2 -40.03 19.48 24.90
CA ASP A 2 -38.89 18.75 24.31
C ASP A 2 -38.21 19.67 23.30
N SER A 3 -36.95 20.00 23.55
CA SER A 3 -36.08 20.59 22.53
C SER A 3 -35.56 19.44 21.65
N PRO A 4 -35.76 19.46 20.33
CA PRO A 4 -35.18 18.44 19.46
C PRO A 4 -33.65 18.57 19.48
N GLN A 5 -32.97 17.56 20.02
CA GLN A 5 -31.52 17.46 19.91
C GLN A 5 -31.17 17.23 18.43
N SER A 6 -30.42 18.16 17.86
CA SER A 6 -29.87 18.05 16.53
C SER A 6 -29.07 16.75 16.42
N PRO A 7 -29.21 15.97 15.33
CA PRO A 7 -28.31 14.84 15.11
C PRO A 7 -26.90 15.42 15.10
N THR A 8 -26.05 14.91 16.00
CA THR A 8 -24.61 15.04 15.89
C THR A 8 -24.24 14.38 14.57
N ASN A 9 -24.30 15.17 13.49
CA ASN A 9 -23.63 14.84 12.26
C ASN A 9 -22.16 14.75 12.68
N VAL A 10 -21.69 13.52 12.89
CA VAL A 10 -20.29 13.18 12.72
C VAL A 10 -20.03 13.50 11.26
N GLY A 11 -19.73 14.77 10.99
CA GLY A 11 -19.23 15.21 9.71
C GLY A 11 -17.88 14.55 9.55
N VAL A 12 -17.89 13.31 9.08
CA VAL A 12 -16.81 12.82 8.23
C VAL A 12 -16.85 13.80 7.06
N GLY A 13 -16.03 14.86 7.14
CA GLY A 13 -15.98 15.86 6.09
C GLY A 13 -15.71 15.12 4.79
N GLU A 14 -16.44 15.43 3.72
CA GLU A 14 -16.32 14.81 2.39
C GLU A 14 -14.89 14.74 1.80
N GLY A 15 -13.87 15.29 2.47
CA GLY A 15 -12.44 15.12 2.15
C GLY A 15 -11.73 13.94 2.84
N ASP A 16 -12.34 13.24 3.80
CA ASP A 16 -11.66 12.23 4.64
C ASP A 16 -11.81 10.79 4.11
N GLU A 17 -12.94 10.46 3.48
CA GLU A 17 -13.24 9.09 3.00
C GLU A 17 -12.39 8.62 1.80
N GLY A 18 -11.65 9.54 1.17
CA GLY A 18 -10.81 9.26 -0.01
C GLY A 18 -9.33 9.56 0.16
N ARG A 19 -8.90 9.98 1.36
CA ARG A 19 -7.51 10.41 1.57
C ARG A 19 -6.58 9.21 1.74
N ILE A 20 -5.46 9.23 1.02
CA ILE A 20 -4.42 8.21 1.12
C ILE A 20 -3.76 8.33 2.51
N VAL A 21 -3.86 7.28 3.32
CA VAL A 21 -3.17 7.18 4.61
C VAL A 21 -1.67 7.06 4.37
N SER A 22 -0.87 7.98 4.92
CA SER A 22 0.58 7.89 4.81
C SER A 22 1.18 6.91 5.83
N VAL A 23 2.48 6.63 5.69
CA VAL A 23 3.25 5.84 6.67
C VAL A 23 3.18 6.48 8.06
N VAL A 24 3.13 7.81 8.16
CA VAL A 24 3.03 8.54 9.43
C VAL A 24 1.65 8.39 10.05
N GLY A 25 0.58 8.42 9.26
CA GLY A 25 -0.78 8.12 9.73
C GLY A 25 -0.90 6.68 10.23
N ALA A 26 -0.35 5.73 9.48
CA ALA A 26 -0.36 4.32 9.85
C ALA A 26 0.41 4.04 11.17
N THR A 27 1.53 4.72 11.43
CA THR A 27 2.24 4.56 12.72
C THR A 27 1.47 5.13 13.89
N ARG A 28 0.73 6.24 13.71
CA ARG A 28 -0.16 6.80 14.74
C ARG A 28 -1.32 5.85 15.06
N LEU A 29 -1.98 5.31 14.05
CA LEU A 29 -3.02 4.28 14.22
C LEU A 29 -2.46 3.04 14.95
N GLY A 30 -1.26 2.60 14.57
CA GLY A 30 -0.57 1.51 15.24
C GLY A 30 -0.30 1.79 16.73
N ALA A 31 0.12 3.01 17.07
CA ALA A 31 0.38 3.42 18.45
C ALA A 31 -0.89 3.42 19.31
N GLU A 32 -2.00 3.95 18.80
CA GLU A 32 -3.30 3.91 19.49
C GLU A 32 -3.75 2.47 19.77
N LEU A 33 -3.55 1.56 18.80
CA LEU A 33 -3.89 0.15 18.97
C LEU A 33 -3.05 -0.54 20.07
N THR A 34 -1.84 -0.07 20.37
CA THR A 34 -1.05 -0.63 21.49
C THR A 34 -1.69 -0.38 22.85
N GLU A 35 -2.48 0.69 23.00
CA GLU A 35 -3.15 1.03 24.25
C GLU A 35 -4.48 0.26 24.45
N THR A 36 -5.13 -0.10 23.33
CA THR A 36 -6.41 -0.84 23.35
C THR A 36 -6.27 -2.35 23.57
N GLY A 37 -5.08 -2.92 23.33
CA GLY A 37 -4.74 -4.31 23.63
C GLY A 37 -4.19 -5.11 22.44
N TRP A 38 -3.75 -6.34 22.73
CA TRP A 38 -2.99 -7.17 21.78
C TRP A 38 -3.78 -7.60 20.54
N THR A 39 -5.09 -7.82 20.65
CA THR A 39 -5.90 -8.33 19.53
C THR A 39 -5.93 -7.36 18.35
N GLY A 40 -6.20 -6.07 18.61
CA GLY A 40 -6.25 -5.04 17.58
C GLY A 40 -4.89 -4.85 16.91
N LEU A 41 -3.83 -4.84 17.72
CA LEU A 41 -2.46 -4.75 17.24
C LEU A 41 -2.07 -5.95 16.35
N PHE A 42 -2.36 -7.18 16.77
CA PHE A 42 -2.07 -8.37 15.96
C PHE A 42 -2.84 -8.36 14.64
N LEU A 43 -4.11 -7.96 14.65
CA LEU A 43 -4.91 -7.86 13.43
C LEU A 43 -4.35 -6.79 12.48
N PHE A 44 -3.97 -5.63 13.01
CA PHE A 44 -3.33 -4.57 12.23
C PHE A 44 -2.01 -5.02 11.60
N LEU A 45 -1.14 -5.65 12.39
CA LEU A 45 0.13 -6.21 11.90
C LEU A 45 -0.09 -7.33 10.88
N ALA A 46 -1.09 -8.18 11.09
CA ALA A 46 -1.46 -9.22 10.13
C ALA A 46 -1.92 -8.60 8.80
N THR A 47 -2.77 -7.56 8.84
CA THR A 47 -3.19 -6.82 7.64
C THR A 47 -2.01 -6.19 6.91
N ILE A 48 -1.07 -5.55 7.62
CA ILE A 48 0.15 -4.99 7.00
C ILE A 48 0.97 -6.10 6.33
N ASN A 49 1.20 -7.22 7.02
CA ASN A 49 1.98 -8.32 6.46
C ASN A 49 1.32 -8.94 5.22
N VAL A 50 0.00 -9.14 5.25
CA VAL A 50 -0.76 -9.63 4.10
C VAL A 50 -0.68 -8.64 2.94
N PHE A 51 -0.82 -7.34 3.21
CA PHE A 51 -0.71 -6.30 2.20
C PHE A 51 0.69 -6.27 1.56
N ILE A 52 1.75 -6.31 2.37
CA ILE A 52 3.14 -6.40 1.88
C ILE A 52 3.34 -7.69 1.07
N GLY A 53 2.81 -8.82 1.54
CA GLY A 53 2.90 -10.09 0.83
C GLY A 53 2.22 -10.06 -0.54
N ILE A 54 1.02 -9.48 -0.63
CA ILE A 54 0.31 -9.28 -1.91
C ILE A 54 1.06 -8.29 -2.80
N PHE A 55 1.54 -7.18 -2.24
CA PHE A 55 2.31 -6.18 -2.96
C PHE A 55 3.58 -6.79 -3.56
N ASN A 56 4.29 -7.64 -2.80
CA ASN A 56 5.48 -8.34 -3.27
C ASN A 56 5.20 -9.33 -4.41
N LEU A 57 3.95 -9.73 -4.64
CA LEU A 57 3.55 -10.55 -5.78
C LEU A 57 3.39 -9.76 -7.09
N ILE A 58 3.39 -8.43 -7.05
CA ILE A 58 3.30 -7.58 -8.24
C ILE A 58 4.56 -7.80 -9.10
N PRO A 59 4.42 -7.95 -10.43
CA PRO A 59 5.52 -8.32 -11.34
C PRO A 59 6.45 -7.13 -11.64
N LEU A 60 7.18 -6.68 -10.62
CA LEU A 60 8.22 -5.64 -10.72
C LEU A 60 9.55 -6.25 -10.27
N LEU A 61 10.66 -5.89 -10.91
CA LEU A 61 11.99 -6.43 -10.59
C LEU A 61 12.42 -6.35 -9.11
N PRO A 62 12.15 -5.26 -8.35
CA PRO A 62 12.52 -5.18 -6.94
C PRO A 62 11.63 -6.03 -6.04
N LEU A 63 10.48 -6.50 -6.54
CA LEU A 63 9.55 -7.33 -5.82
C LEU A 63 9.78 -8.79 -6.20
N ASP A 64 9.59 -9.70 -5.25
CA ASP A 64 9.85 -11.13 -5.44
C ASP A 64 9.02 -11.71 -6.61
N GLY A 65 7.81 -11.18 -6.84
CA GLY A 65 6.92 -11.54 -7.95
C GLY A 65 7.48 -11.26 -9.34
N GLY A 66 8.41 -10.31 -9.49
CA GLY A 66 9.09 -10.04 -10.77
C GLY A 66 9.89 -11.23 -11.28
N HIS A 67 10.62 -11.90 -10.38
CA HIS A 67 11.40 -13.10 -10.71
C HIS A 67 10.49 -14.27 -11.08
N VAL A 68 9.38 -14.45 -10.35
CA VAL A 68 8.38 -15.48 -10.64
C VAL A 68 7.74 -15.25 -12.01
N MET A 69 7.39 -14.00 -12.35
CA MET A 69 6.80 -13.66 -13.64
C MET A 69 7.78 -13.89 -14.80
N ILE A 70 9.06 -13.54 -14.64
CA ILE A 70 10.12 -13.82 -15.61
C ILE A 70 10.25 -15.32 -15.84
N ALA A 71 10.41 -16.10 -14.77
CA ALA A 71 10.55 -17.55 -14.86
C ALA A 71 9.30 -18.23 -15.47
N PHE A 72 8.12 -17.73 -15.13
CA PHE A 72 6.85 -18.18 -15.72
C PHE A 72 6.79 -17.87 -17.22
N TYR A 73 7.16 -16.65 -17.62
CA TYR A 73 7.19 -16.22 -19.02
C TYR A 73 8.19 -17.03 -19.85
N GLU A 74 9.39 -17.25 -19.32
CA GLU A 74 10.41 -18.11 -19.94
C GLU A 74 9.91 -19.53 -20.12
N ARG A 75 9.30 -20.13 -19.09
CA ARG A 75 8.73 -21.48 -19.15
C ARG A 75 7.60 -21.59 -20.18
N LEU A 76 6.76 -20.57 -20.28
CA LEU A 76 5.66 -20.53 -21.25
C LEU A 76 6.16 -20.36 -22.69
N ARG A 77 7.20 -19.55 -22.89
CA ARG A 77 7.79 -19.25 -24.22
C ARG A 77 8.76 -20.32 -24.69
N SER A 78 9.41 -21.02 -23.76
CA SER A 78 10.30 -22.13 -24.07
C SER A 78 9.49 -23.33 -24.57
N ARG A 79 9.35 -23.42 -25.89
CA ARG A 79 8.73 -24.56 -26.58
C ARG A 79 9.81 -25.40 -27.27
N LYS A 80 9.65 -26.72 -27.20
CA LYS A 80 10.38 -27.71 -28.02
C LYS A 80 11.92 -27.61 -27.97
N GLY A 81 12.51 -27.49 -26.78
CA GLY A 81 13.96 -27.64 -26.57
C GLY A 81 14.80 -26.36 -26.74
N ALA A 82 14.21 -25.26 -27.20
CA ALA A 82 14.88 -23.95 -27.20
C ALA A 82 14.59 -23.21 -25.89
N ARG A 83 15.61 -23.05 -25.03
CA ARG A 83 15.51 -22.21 -23.83
C ARG A 83 15.41 -20.74 -24.27
N TYR A 84 14.31 -20.08 -23.90
CA TYR A 84 14.17 -18.64 -24.08
C TYR A 84 14.55 -17.96 -22.76
N HIS A 85 15.55 -17.09 -22.80
CA HIS A 85 15.92 -16.26 -21.65
C HIS A 85 15.33 -14.88 -21.86
N ALA A 86 14.47 -14.45 -20.94
CA ALA A 86 13.91 -13.13 -20.96
C ALA A 86 14.93 -12.14 -20.40
N ASP A 87 15.14 -11.05 -21.14
CA ASP A 87 16.06 -10.02 -20.71
C ASP A 87 15.39 -9.12 -19.66
N ALA A 88 15.71 -9.38 -18.39
CA ALA A 88 15.20 -8.64 -17.24
C ALA A 88 15.56 -7.15 -17.30
N SER A 89 16.62 -6.77 -18.02
CA SER A 89 17.02 -5.37 -18.14
C SER A 89 15.99 -4.51 -18.88
N LYS A 90 15.10 -5.12 -19.69
CA LYS A 90 13.98 -4.44 -20.34
C LYS A 90 12.85 -4.07 -19.37
N LEU A 91 12.78 -4.70 -18.21
CA LEU A 91 11.79 -4.42 -17.17
C LEU A 91 12.25 -3.34 -16.18
N LEU A 92 13.57 -3.08 -16.10
CA LEU A 92 14.16 -2.01 -15.28
C LEU A 92 13.53 -0.63 -15.49
N PRO A 93 13.34 -0.10 -16.72
CA PRO A 93 12.76 1.23 -16.89
C PRO A 93 11.32 1.32 -16.35
N LEU A 94 10.51 0.27 -16.55
CA LEU A 94 9.17 0.19 -15.99
C LEU A 94 9.20 0.13 -14.47
N THR A 95 10.10 -0.67 -13.92
CA THR A 95 10.34 -0.75 -12.48
C THR A 95 10.69 0.61 -11.88
N PHE A 96 11.65 1.34 -12.47
CA PHE A 96 12.03 2.66 -11.97
C PHE A 96 10.88 3.66 -12.05
N LEU A 97 10.08 3.63 -13.13
CA LEU A 97 8.90 4.46 -13.26
C LEU A 97 7.90 4.19 -12.12
N VAL A 98 7.57 2.93 -11.86
CA VAL A 98 6.61 2.58 -10.80
C VAL A 98 7.15 2.95 -9.42
N VAL A 99 8.41 2.65 -9.13
CA VAL A 99 9.05 3.05 -7.86
C VAL A 99 9.03 4.57 -7.69
N PHE A 100 9.34 5.32 -8.74
CA PHE A 100 9.29 6.78 -8.72
C PHE A 100 7.88 7.30 -8.43
N VAL A 101 6.85 6.75 -9.08
CA VAL A 101 5.44 7.11 -8.83
C VAL A 101 5.03 6.80 -7.39
N LEU A 102 5.39 5.62 -6.87
CA LEU A 102 5.09 5.25 -5.49
C LEU A 102 5.76 6.17 -4.47
N ILE A 103 7.03 6.53 -4.71
CA ILE A 103 7.74 7.51 -3.88
C ILE A 103 7.04 8.87 -3.96
N ALA A 104 6.66 9.33 -5.15
CA ALA A 104 5.97 10.61 -5.32
C ALA A 104 4.63 10.63 -4.57
N ILE A 105 3.83 9.56 -4.67
CA ILE A 105 2.57 9.40 -3.93
C ILE A 105 2.85 9.37 -2.42
N GLY A 106 3.86 8.61 -1.97
CA GLY A 106 4.21 8.51 -0.55
C GLY A 106 4.65 9.85 0.04
N VAL A 107 5.48 10.60 -0.68
CA VAL A 107 5.90 11.96 -0.29
C VAL A 107 4.70 12.90 -0.27
N ALA A 108 3.82 12.84 -1.26
CA ALA A 108 2.61 13.65 -1.29
C ALA A 108 1.68 13.34 -0.10
N ALA A 109 1.47 12.06 0.22
CA ALA A 109 0.67 11.64 1.36
C ALA A 109 1.28 12.11 2.70
N ILE A 110 2.60 11.96 2.88
CA ILE A 110 3.31 12.47 4.06
C ILE A 110 3.16 14.00 4.15
N TYR A 111 3.30 14.71 3.02
CA TYR A 111 3.12 16.16 2.98
C TYR A 111 1.71 16.57 3.42
N LEU A 112 0.68 15.88 2.93
CA LEU A 112 -0.71 16.13 3.31
C LEU A 112 -0.96 15.86 4.81
N ASP A 113 -0.39 14.79 5.37
CA ASP A 113 -0.51 14.48 6.81
C ASP A 113 0.17 15.53 7.71
N ILE A 114 1.22 16.21 7.22
CA ILE A 114 1.95 17.26 7.95
C ILE A 114 1.28 18.62 7.77
N ALA A 115 0.87 18.96 6.54
CA ALA A 115 0.32 20.27 6.21
C ALA A 115 -1.12 20.44 6.70
N ASP A 116 -1.94 19.39 6.58
CA ASP A 116 -3.33 19.36 7.02
C ASP A 116 -3.54 18.19 8.02
N PRO A 117 -2.97 18.29 9.24
CA PRO A 117 -3.03 17.22 10.22
C PRO A 117 -4.48 16.98 10.63
N ILE A 118 -4.93 15.73 10.49
CA ILE A 118 -6.21 15.23 10.96
C ILE A 118 -6.30 15.46 12.47
N SER A 119 -7.33 16.17 12.93
CA SER A 119 -7.81 16.05 14.31
C SER A 119 -8.74 14.84 14.36
N LEU A 120 -8.22 13.70 14.84
CA LEU A 120 -9.02 12.53 15.22
C LEU A 120 -9.87 12.85 16.45
#